data_AF-A0A1H5LB25-F1
#
_entry.id   AF-A0A1H5LB25-F1
#
_cell.length_a   1.000
_cell.length_b   1.000
_cell.length_c   1.000
_cell.angle_alpha   90.00
_cell.angle_beta   90.00
_cell.angle_gamma   90.00
#
_symmetry.space_group_name_H-M   'P 1'
#
loop_
_entity.id
_entity.type
_entity.pdbx_description
1 polymer ?
#
loop_
_entity_poly.entity_id
_entity_poly.type
_entity_poly.pdbx_seq_one_letter_code
_entity_poly.pdbx_strand_id
1 'polypeptide(L)'
;MPNIETNTNKKKLERIYTCSACSTSYPTTRYSNTHYCSPSCRSKARSDKTAAKRIEKIPYSDNWLWNARECRRAGTVEVLQDVDLEKLFEIYNRRYKCYGWDSDKKQSKFHLCHISPVSGNGSVGLLHHQNLFIGGSLPNQVQGTKYYKGAGLSIRSIKLLPKWRVAKEDSDKQVFATIQTYLGSKLTDYAKANPIRKANRFVIADRIFKLDNNTLPLSDLRKMSTSNLMQLEADLLNKSVFTLS
;
A
#
# COMPACT_ATOMS: atom_id res chain seq x y z
N MET A 1 -56.94 -37.46 -33.08
CA MET A 1 -56.20 -36.17 -33.05
C MET A 1 -54.73 -36.48 -33.27
N PRO A 2 -54.08 -35.92 -34.31
CA PRO A 2 -52.68 -36.21 -34.57
C PRO A 2 -51.80 -35.40 -33.60
N ASN A 3 -50.82 -36.09 -33.01
CA ASN A 3 -49.87 -35.54 -32.08
C ASN A 3 -48.85 -34.69 -32.87
N ILE A 4 -48.85 -33.37 -32.66
CA ILE A 4 -47.89 -32.48 -33.31
C ILE A 4 -46.60 -32.54 -32.48
N GLU A 5 -45.67 -33.37 -32.91
CA GLU A 5 -44.29 -33.36 -32.40
C GLU A 5 -43.61 -32.05 -32.81
N THR A 6 -43.45 -31.13 -31.87
CA THR A 6 -42.72 -29.87 -32.07
C THR A 6 -41.22 -30.13 -32.05
N ASN A 7 -40.69 -30.61 -33.16
CA ASN A 7 -39.26 -30.79 -33.35
C ASN A 7 -38.59 -29.41 -33.53
N THR A 8 -38.11 -28.83 -32.43
CA THR A 8 -37.40 -27.53 -32.44
C THR A 8 -35.94 -27.68 -32.01
N ASN A 9 -35.19 -28.54 -32.71
CA ASN A 9 -33.72 -28.56 -32.61
C ASN A 9 -33.11 -27.38 -33.39
N LYS A 10 -33.28 -26.15 -32.89
CA LYS A 10 -32.50 -25.00 -33.37
C LYS A 10 -31.04 -25.20 -32.93
N LYS A 11 -30.16 -25.55 -33.87
CA LYS A 11 -28.71 -25.58 -33.66
C LYS A 11 -28.26 -24.24 -33.06
N LYS A 12 -27.72 -24.27 -31.84
CA LYS A 12 -27.15 -23.08 -31.20
C LYS A 12 -25.88 -22.69 -31.95
N LEU A 13 -25.78 -21.42 -32.34
CA LEU A 13 -24.58 -20.87 -32.96
C LEU A 13 -23.39 -21.03 -32.00
N GLU A 14 -22.46 -21.92 -32.35
CA GLU A 14 -21.18 -22.06 -31.67
C GLU A 14 -20.25 -20.92 -32.08
N ARG A 15 -19.55 -20.37 -31.10
CA ARG A 15 -18.61 -19.27 -31.24
C ARG A 15 -17.29 -19.69 -30.64
N ILE A 16 -16.18 -19.23 -31.21
CA ILE A 16 -14.85 -19.43 -30.64
C ILE A 16 -14.40 -18.09 -30.08
N TYR A 17 -14.13 -18.05 -28.77
CA TYR A 17 -13.59 -16.87 -28.11
C TYR A 17 -12.22 -17.14 -27.54
N THR A 18 -11.41 -16.09 -27.40
CA THR A 18 -10.13 -16.12 -26.69
C THR A 18 -10.33 -15.65 -25.25
N CYS A 19 -9.93 -16.47 -24.28
CA CYS A 19 -10.08 -16.15 -22.86
C CYS A 19 -9.23 -14.92 -22.47
N SER A 20 -9.84 -13.91 -21.86
CA SER A 20 -9.16 -12.69 -21.42
C SER A 20 -8.19 -12.90 -20.24
N ALA A 21 -8.22 -14.07 -19.59
CA ALA A 21 -7.38 -14.35 -18.41
C ALA A 21 -6.20 -15.28 -18.69
N CYS A 22 -6.32 -16.20 -19.66
CA CYS A 22 -5.30 -17.20 -19.98
C CYS A 22 -4.96 -17.29 -21.47
N SER A 23 -5.59 -16.45 -22.30
CA SER A 23 -5.39 -16.38 -23.74
C SER A 23 -5.70 -17.67 -24.51
N THR A 24 -6.31 -18.67 -23.87
CA THR A 24 -6.73 -19.92 -24.51
C THR A 24 -8.01 -19.72 -25.30
N SER A 25 -8.05 -20.20 -26.54
CA SER A 25 -9.27 -20.26 -27.34
C SER A 25 -10.21 -21.35 -26.82
N TYR A 26 -11.50 -21.06 -26.75
CA TYR A 26 -12.51 -22.01 -26.28
C TYR A 26 -13.84 -21.85 -27.03
N PRO A 27 -14.54 -22.96 -27.34
CA PRO A 27 -15.86 -22.89 -27.95
C PRO A 27 -16.92 -22.54 -26.91
N THR A 28 -17.92 -21.76 -27.30
CA THR A 28 -19.10 -21.49 -26.47
C THR A 28 -20.31 -21.11 -27.32
N THR A 29 -21.50 -21.44 -26.84
CA THR A 29 -22.76 -20.97 -27.43
C THR A 29 -23.23 -19.65 -26.81
N ARG A 30 -22.58 -19.20 -25.71
CA ARG A 30 -23.01 -18.02 -24.94
C ARG A 30 -22.35 -16.76 -25.47
N TYR A 31 -23.15 -15.76 -25.83
CA TYR A 31 -22.66 -14.41 -26.07
C TYR A 31 -22.31 -13.71 -24.75
N SER A 32 -21.12 -13.12 -24.67
CA SER A 32 -20.65 -12.39 -23.49
C SER A 32 -19.64 -11.33 -23.90
N ASN A 33 -19.71 -10.13 -23.33
CA ASN A 33 -18.69 -9.08 -23.50
C ASN A 33 -17.41 -9.36 -22.69
N THR A 34 -17.44 -10.36 -21.82
CA THR A 34 -16.26 -10.80 -21.05
C THR A 34 -16.02 -12.28 -21.32
N HIS A 35 -14.85 -12.60 -21.88
CA HIS A 35 -14.55 -13.93 -22.39
C HIS A 35 -13.69 -14.69 -21.38
N TYR A 36 -14.29 -15.68 -20.70
CA TYR A 36 -13.57 -16.56 -19.78
C TYR A 36 -13.89 -18.02 -20.10
N CYS A 37 -12.85 -18.83 -20.31
CA CYS A 37 -13.00 -20.26 -20.61
C CYS A 37 -13.51 -21.08 -19.42
N SER A 38 -13.32 -20.59 -18.19
CA SER A 38 -13.69 -21.31 -16.97
C SER A 38 -14.09 -20.37 -15.82
N PRO A 39 -14.82 -20.89 -14.81
CA PRO A 39 -15.04 -20.16 -13.55
C PRO A 39 -13.74 -19.74 -12.86
N SER A 40 -12.68 -20.58 -12.92
CA SER A 40 -11.38 -20.25 -12.34
C SER A 40 -10.73 -19.04 -13.04
N CYS A 41 -10.78 -18.96 -14.37
CA CYS A 41 -10.31 -17.81 -15.13
C CYS A 41 -11.08 -16.53 -14.80
N ARG A 42 -12.41 -16.62 -14.63
CA ARG A 42 -13.25 -15.50 -14.21
C ARG A 42 -12.85 -15.00 -12.82
N SER A 43 -12.69 -15.92 -11.86
CA SER A 43 -12.29 -15.60 -10.49
C SER A 43 -10.90 -14.97 -10.44
N LYS A 44 -9.94 -15.51 -11.21
CA LYS A 44 -8.60 -14.94 -11.36
C LYS A 44 -8.65 -13.51 -11.89
N ALA A 45 -9.34 -13.27 -13.01
CA ALA A 45 -9.47 -11.94 -13.58
C ALA A 45 -10.14 -10.94 -12.63
N ARG A 46 -11.15 -11.38 -11.86
CA ARG A 46 -11.77 -10.55 -10.82
C ARG A 46 -10.80 -10.22 -9.69
N SER A 47 -9.98 -11.18 -9.27
CA SER A 47 -8.95 -11.00 -8.26
C SER A 47 -7.87 -10.01 -8.73
N ASP A 48 -7.35 -10.18 -9.95
CA ASP A 48 -6.38 -9.27 -10.57
C ASP A 48 -6.93 -7.85 -10.71
N LYS A 49 -8.18 -7.70 -11.17
CA LYS A 49 -8.87 -6.39 -11.23
C LYS A 49 -9.03 -5.75 -9.84
N THR A 50 -9.27 -6.55 -8.81
CA THR A 50 -9.38 -6.08 -7.43
C THR A 50 -8.01 -5.61 -6.91
N ALA A 51 -6.95 -6.36 -7.18
CA ALA A 51 -5.59 -5.99 -6.84
C ALA A 51 -5.18 -4.67 -7.52
N ALA A 52 -5.42 -4.52 -8.82
CA ALA A 52 -5.12 -3.28 -9.56
C ALA A 52 -5.79 -2.05 -8.92
N LYS A 53 -7.08 -2.12 -8.62
CA LYS A 53 -7.82 -1.04 -7.93
C LYS A 53 -7.31 -0.74 -6.52
N ARG A 54 -6.72 -1.72 -5.83
CA ARG A 54 -6.11 -1.53 -4.51
C ARG A 54 -4.73 -0.89 -4.64
N ILE A 55 -3.94 -1.30 -5.63
CA ILE A 55 -2.62 -0.74 -5.93
C ILE A 55 -2.71 0.75 -6.29
N GLU A 56 -3.76 1.18 -7.00
CA GLU A 56 -4.03 2.61 -7.27
C GLU A 56 -4.15 3.47 -5.99
N LYS A 57 -4.45 2.86 -4.83
CA LYS A 57 -4.60 3.56 -3.55
C LYS A 57 -3.29 3.69 -2.76
N ILE A 58 -2.20 3.05 -3.21
CA ILE A 58 -0.88 3.10 -2.57
C ILE A 58 -0.44 4.55 -2.26
N PRO A 59 -0.54 5.52 -3.20
CA PRO A 59 -0.12 6.89 -2.93
C PRO A 59 -0.89 7.60 -1.81
N TYR A 60 -2.01 7.03 -1.40
CA TYR A 60 -2.90 7.59 -0.39
C TYR A 60 -2.97 6.73 0.87
N SER A 61 -2.15 5.69 1.00
CA SER A 61 -2.20 4.76 2.12
C SER A 61 -1.08 5.05 3.12
N ASP A 62 -1.38 5.14 4.42
CA ASP A 62 -0.38 5.50 5.45
C ASP A 62 0.79 4.51 5.49
N ASN A 63 0.50 3.21 5.43
CA ASN A 63 1.50 2.15 5.43
C ASN A 63 2.47 2.29 4.23
N TRP A 64 1.94 2.63 3.06
CA TRP A 64 2.73 2.75 1.85
C TRP A 64 3.49 4.07 1.79
N LEU A 65 2.90 5.17 2.26
CA LEU A 65 3.60 6.44 2.43
C LEU A 65 4.79 6.30 3.39
N TRP A 66 4.62 5.51 4.45
CA TRP A 66 5.73 5.15 5.31
C TRP A 66 6.80 4.34 4.58
N ASN A 67 6.44 3.30 3.82
CA ASN A 67 7.40 2.54 3.01
C ASN A 67 8.19 3.44 2.05
N ALA A 68 7.52 4.35 1.34
CA ALA A 68 8.19 5.29 0.43
C ALA A 68 9.18 6.19 1.18
N ARG A 69 8.80 6.68 2.37
CA ARG A 69 9.69 7.45 3.23
C ARG A 69 10.91 6.63 3.67
N GLU A 70 10.73 5.38 4.07
CA GLU A 70 11.85 4.52 4.50
C GLU A 70 12.77 4.16 3.33
N CYS A 71 12.24 3.88 2.13
CA CYS A 71 13.04 3.69 0.92
C CYS A 71 13.86 4.95 0.58
N ARG A 72 13.25 6.14 0.70
CA ARG A 72 13.95 7.41 0.50
C ARG A 72 15.06 7.62 1.55
N ARG A 73 14.80 7.30 2.83
CA ARG A 73 15.80 7.38 3.90
C ARG A 73 16.98 6.43 3.67
N ALA A 74 16.71 5.26 3.11
CA ALA A 74 17.72 4.27 2.73
C ALA A 74 18.47 4.62 1.44
N GLY A 75 17.88 5.46 0.57
CA GLY A 75 18.42 5.82 -0.74
C GLY A 75 18.23 4.74 -1.81
N THR A 76 17.41 3.71 -1.54
CA THR A 76 17.13 2.61 -2.48
C THR A 76 15.82 1.89 -2.10
N VAL A 77 15.12 1.32 -3.08
CA VAL A 77 13.99 0.41 -2.83
C VAL A 77 14.43 -1.02 -2.51
N GLU A 78 15.71 -1.36 -2.70
CA GLU A 78 16.25 -2.70 -2.43
C GLU A 78 16.16 -3.10 -0.95
N VAL A 79 15.92 -2.15 -0.05
CA VAL A 79 15.56 -2.46 1.34
C VAL A 79 14.32 -3.33 1.50
N LEU A 80 13.50 -3.42 0.45
CA LEU A 80 12.34 -4.32 0.38
C LEU A 80 12.69 -5.73 -0.14
N GLN A 81 13.97 -6.07 -0.33
CA GLN A 81 14.33 -7.45 -0.72
C GLN A 81 13.78 -8.45 0.29
N ASP A 82 13.27 -9.57 -0.21
CA ASP A 82 12.72 -10.68 0.57
C ASP A 82 11.62 -10.30 1.57
N VAL A 83 11.05 -9.09 1.46
CA VAL A 83 10.04 -8.60 2.41
C VAL A 83 8.80 -9.49 2.45
N ASP A 84 8.35 -9.82 3.65
CA ASP A 84 6.97 -10.24 3.91
C ASP A 84 6.14 -8.98 4.21
N LEU A 85 5.32 -8.56 3.24
CA LEU A 85 4.52 -7.34 3.35
C LEU A 85 3.45 -7.44 4.44
N GLU A 86 2.88 -8.62 4.68
CA GLU A 86 1.87 -8.81 5.72
C GLU A 86 2.51 -8.62 7.09
N LYS A 87 3.64 -9.29 7.34
CA LYS A 87 4.37 -9.18 8.60
C LYS A 87 4.99 -7.80 8.82
N LEU A 88 5.47 -7.16 7.75
CA LEU A 88 5.97 -5.79 7.81
C LEU A 88 4.87 -4.82 8.25
N PHE A 89 3.68 -4.92 7.65
CA PHE A 89 2.58 -4.04 8.03
C PHE A 89 1.95 -4.42 9.37
N GLU A 90 2.02 -5.68 9.77
CA GLU A 90 1.64 -6.12 11.12
C GLU A 90 2.48 -5.38 12.17
N ILE A 91 3.81 -5.40 12.05
CA ILE A 91 4.69 -4.70 13.01
C ILE A 91 4.55 -3.19 12.94
N TYR A 92 4.41 -2.62 11.74
CA TYR A 92 4.11 -1.20 11.57
C TYR A 92 2.85 -0.80 12.34
N ASN A 93 1.76 -1.55 12.18
CA ASN A 93 0.49 -1.25 12.83
C ASN A 93 0.53 -1.47 14.35
N ARG A 94 1.31 -2.44 14.85
CA ARG A 94 1.45 -2.71 16.30
C ARG A 94 1.96 -1.49 17.07
N ARG A 95 2.73 -0.58 16.45
CA ARG A 95 3.22 0.63 17.13
C ARG A 95 2.09 1.54 17.63
N TYR A 96 0.92 1.50 17.00
CA TYR A 96 -0.25 2.27 17.46
C TYR A 96 -0.88 1.71 18.74
N LYS A 97 -0.48 0.50 19.17
CA LYS A 97 -0.90 -0.12 20.44
C LYS A 97 0.08 0.14 21.59
N CYS A 98 1.17 0.87 21.33
CA CYS A 98 2.14 1.24 22.35
C CYS A 98 1.81 2.63 22.87
N TYR A 99 1.24 2.67 24.08
CA TYR A 99 0.84 3.92 24.72
C TYR A 99 2.01 4.49 25.52
N GLY A 100 2.43 5.70 25.15
CA GLY A 100 3.48 6.42 25.85
C GLY A 100 3.68 7.76 25.15
N TRP A 101 3.35 8.84 25.86
CA TRP A 101 3.47 10.20 25.36
C TRP A 101 4.60 10.92 26.10
N ASP A 102 5.45 11.57 25.33
CA ASP A 102 6.43 12.53 25.81
C ASP A 102 5.81 13.92 25.69
N SER A 103 5.42 14.52 26.83
CA SER A 103 4.77 15.82 26.90
C SER A 103 5.64 16.93 26.31
N ASP A 104 6.95 16.84 26.56
CA ASP A 104 7.90 17.89 26.23
C ASP A 104 8.17 17.90 24.73
N LYS A 105 8.33 16.70 24.13
CA LYS A 105 8.53 16.53 22.69
C LYS A 105 7.24 16.48 21.89
N LYS A 106 6.08 16.39 22.56
CA LYS A 106 4.76 16.17 21.95
C LYS A 106 4.76 14.99 20.96
N GLN A 107 5.38 13.88 21.36
CA GLN A 107 5.60 12.70 20.51
C GLN A 107 5.45 11.39 21.29
N SER A 108 5.34 10.27 20.57
CA SER A 108 5.34 8.96 21.22
C SER A 108 6.71 8.63 21.79
N LYS A 109 6.75 8.04 23.00
CA LYS A 109 7.96 7.46 23.59
C LYS A 109 8.44 6.22 22.84
N PHE A 110 7.58 5.61 22.03
CA PHE A 110 7.87 4.38 21.29
C PHE A 110 8.04 4.66 19.80
N HIS A 111 9.13 4.17 19.25
CA HIS A 111 9.45 4.25 17.83
C HIS A 111 9.49 2.85 17.22
N LEU A 112 9.29 2.79 15.90
CA LEU A 112 9.62 1.61 15.11
C LEU A 112 11.12 1.69 14.79
N CYS A 113 11.89 0.88 15.49
CA CYS A 113 13.35 0.88 15.52
C CYS A 113 13.89 -0.18 14.55
N HIS A 114 15.09 0.06 14.03
CA HIS A 114 15.82 -0.90 13.19
C HIS A 114 16.91 -1.58 14.02
N ILE A 115 17.10 -2.89 13.82
CA ILE A 115 18.23 -3.63 14.41
C ILE A 115 19.50 -3.29 13.63
N SER A 116 19.52 -3.53 12.31
CA SER A 116 20.53 -2.98 11.42
C SER A 116 20.05 -1.63 10.87
N PRO A 117 20.83 -0.55 11.01
CA PRO A 117 20.39 0.81 10.73
C PRO A 117 20.00 1.00 9.26
N VAL A 118 18.98 1.84 9.03
CA VAL A 118 18.50 2.22 7.68
C VAL A 118 19.63 2.72 6.79
N SER A 119 20.57 3.49 7.35
CA SER A 119 21.74 4.00 6.65
C SER A 119 22.96 3.83 7.55
N GLY A 120 23.63 2.67 7.42
CA GLY A 120 24.85 2.34 8.13
C GLY A 120 26.10 2.63 7.30
N ASN A 121 27.27 2.55 7.92
CA ASN A 121 28.54 2.69 7.22
C ASN A 121 28.83 1.44 6.36
N GLY A 122 28.66 1.54 5.05
CA GLY A 122 28.90 0.45 4.09
C GLY A 122 27.77 -0.58 3.95
N SER A 123 26.66 -0.40 4.64
CA SER A 123 25.47 -1.24 4.51
C SER A 123 24.16 -0.49 4.78
N VAL A 124 23.08 -0.96 4.19
CA VAL A 124 21.72 -0.44 4.34
C VAL A 124 20.85 -1.52 4.97
N GLY A 125 20.23 -1.21 6.11
CA GLY A 125 19.32 -2.12 6.81
C GLY A 125 18.04 -2.36 6.01
N LEU A 126 17.56 -3.61 6.02
CA LEU A 126 16.33 -3.97 5.32
C LEU A 126 15.09 -3.48 6.04
N LEU A 127 14.09 -3.11 5.25
CA LEU A 127 12.73 -2.86 5.71
C LEU A 127 11.97 -4.18 5.84
N HIS A 128 12.43 -5.01 6.78
CA HIS A 128 11.97 -6.38 7.00
C HIS A 128 11.46 -6.54 8.42
N HIS A 129 10.40 -7.33 8.63
CA HIS A 129 9.79 -7.48 9.97
C HIS A 129 10.76 -8.05 11.02
N GLN A 130 11.74 -8.87 10.61
CA GLN A 130 12.80 -9.38 11.50
C GLN A 130 13.91 -8.37 11.79
N ASN A 131 13.99 -7.28 11.02
CA ASN A 131 14.95 -6.20 11.25
C ASN A 131 14.32 -5.02 12.00
N LEU A 132 13.04 -5.11 12.33
CA LEU A 132 12.27 -4.06 12.99
C LEU A 132 11.78 -4.52 14.36
N PHE A 133 11.75 -3.61 15.31
CA PHE A 133 11.11 -3.82 16.61
C PHE A 133 10.53 -2.51 17.13
N ILE A 134 9.58 -2.57 18.07
CA ILE A 134 9.06 -1.37 18.73
C ILE A 134 9.86 -1.16 20.00
N GLY A 135 10.52 -0.02 20.12
CA GLY A 135 11.40 0.29 21.25
C GLY A 135 11.32 1.75 21.68
N GLY A 136 11.99 2.07 22.79
CA GLY A 136 12.08 3.44 23.27
C GLY A 136 12.81 4.35 22.28
N SER A 137 12.30 5.57 22.10
CA SER A 137 12.86 6.56 21.18
C SER A 137 14.30 6.95 21.53
N LEU A 138 14.60 7.15 22.81
CA LEU A 138 15.91 7.58 23.30
C LEU A 138 17.01 6.53 23.04
N PRO A 139 16.88 5.24 23.45
CA PRO A 139 17.87 4.22 23.10
C PRO A 139 18.11 4.09 21.59
N ASN A 140 17.05 4.19 20.78
CA ASN A 140 17.17 4.12 19.32
C ASN A 140 17.94 5.33 18.74
N GLN A 141 17.70 6.53 19.26
CA GLN A 141 18.45 7.73 18.87
C GLN A 141 19.93 7.64 19.26
N VAL A 142 20.23 7.16 20.48
CA VAL A 142 21.61 6.96 20.98
C VAL A 142 22.37 5.89 20.19
N GLN A 143 21.66 4.83 19.77
CA GLN A 143 22.21 3.79 18.90
C GLN A 143 22.52 4.36 17.51
N GLY A 144 21.63 5.20 16.96
CA GLY A 144 21.85 5.93 15.72
C GLY A 144 22.18 5.02 14.53
N THR A 145 23.36 5.21 13.93
CA THR A 145 23.85 4.43 12.78
C THR A 145 24.87 3.35 13.17
N LYS A 146 25.06 3.09 14.47
CA LYS A 146 25.97 2.05 14.95
C LYS A 146 25.49 0.68 14.48
N TYR A 147 26.42 -0.08 13.92
CA TYR A 147 26.20 -1.42 13.39
C TYR A 147 26.94 -2.45 14.27
N TYR A 148 26.29 -3.60 14.50
CA TYR A 148 26.90 -4.75 15.16
C TYR A 148 26.94 -5.93 14.20
N LYS A 149 28.11 -6.57 14.08
CA LYS A 149 28.31 -7.71 13.18
C LYS A 149 27.34 -8.84 13.53
N GLY A 150 26.60 -9.32 12.51
CA GLY A 150 25.62 -10.40 12.67
C GLY A 150 24.27 -9.98 13.25
N ALA A 151 24.06 -8.69 13.55
CA ALA A 151 22.78 -8.19 14.04
C ALA A 151 21.93 -7.62 12.88
N GLY A 152 20.66 -8.04 12.84
CA GLY A 152 19.68 -7.52 11.89
C GLY A 152 19.94 -7.95 10.44
N LEU A 153 19.06 -7.51 9.54
CA LEU A 153 19.14 -7.80 8.11
C LEU A 153 19.61 -6.55 7.37
N SER A 154 20.58 -6.71 6.46
CA SER A 154 21.12 -5.61 5.67
C SER A 154 21.69 -6.05 4.32
N ILE A 155 21.86 -5.07 3.43
CA ILE A 155 22.55 -5.22 2.14
C ILE A 155 23.82 -4.37 2.19
N ARG A 156 24.94 -4.91 1.70
CA ARG A 156 26.16 -4.11 1.52
C ARG A 156 25.94 -3.07 0.43
N SER A 157 26.36 -1.83 0.67
CA SER A 157 26.11 -0.72 -0.28
C SER A 157 26.69 -0.97 -1.67
N ILE A 158 27.76 -1.75 -1.78
CA ILE A 158 28.38 -2.14 -3.06
C ILE A 158 27.51 -3.08 -3.91
N LYS A 159 26.56 -3.79 -3.29
CA LYS A 159 25.63 -4.68 -4.00
C LYS A 159 24.38 -3.97 -4.50
N LEU A 160 24.17 -2.71 -4.10
CA LEU A 160 23.00 -1.95 -4.50
C LEU A 160 23.07 -1.56 -5.97
N LEU A 161 21.98 -1.76 -6.69
CA LEU A 161 21.91 -1.51 -8.12
C LEU A 161 21.47 -0.07 -8.38
N PRO A 162 22.15 0.67 -9.28
CA PRO A 162 21.79 2.06 -9.61
C PRO A 162 20.33 2.26 -10.03
N LYS A 163 19.73 1.29 -10.73
CA LYS A 163 18.33 1.35 -11.21
C LYS A 163 17.29 1.37 -10.09
N TRP A 164 17.67 0.99 -8.87
CA TRP A 164 16.79 0.94 -7.71
C TRP A 164 17.06 2.07 -6.70
N ARG A 165 17.99 2.97 -7.03
CA ARG A 165 18.27 4.13 -6.19
C ARG A 165 17.08 5.07 -6.11
N VAL A 166 16.96 5.70 -4.95
CA VAL A 166 15.97 6.73 -4.66
C VAL A 166 16.71 7.96 -4.13
N ALA A 167 16.52 9.10 -4.78
CA ALA A 167 17.06 10.38 -4.34
C ALA A 167 16.20 10.99 -3.23
N LYS A 168 16.77 11.93 -2.46
CA LYS A 168 16.02 12.64 -1.40
C LYS A 168 14.94 13.55 -2.00
N GLU A 169 15.20 14.03 -3.20
CA GLU A 169 14.40 14.96 -3.98
C GLU A 169 13.28 14.25 -4.77
N ASP A 170 13.33 12.91 -4.85
CA ASP A 170 12.31 12.13 -5.56
C ASP A 170 10.93 12.31 -4.91
N SER A 171 9.96 12.69 -5.74
CA SER A 171 8.57 12.78 -5.33
C SER A 171 8.03 11.41 -4.89
N ASP A 172 7.05 11.39 -3.98
CA ASP A 172 6.41 10.14 -3.55
C ASP A 172 5.92 9.31 -4.75
N LYS A 173 5.43 9.96 -5.81
CA LYS A 173 4.97 9.31 -7.05
C LYS A 173 6.11 8.52 -7.73
N GLN A 174 7.30 9.10 -7.84
CA GLN A 174 8.47 8.43 -8.45
C GLN A 174 8.93 7.25 -7.59
N VAL A 175 8.98 7.43 -6.27
CA VAL A 175 9.33 6.36 -5.34
C VAL A 175 8.33 5.20 -5.44
N PHE A 176 7.02 5.50 -5.49
CA PHE A 176 5.99 4.47 -5.64
C PHE A 176 6.06 3.70 -6.94
N ALA A 177 6.33 4.38 -8.07
CA ALA A 177 6.54 3.70 -9.34
C ALA A 177 7.69 2.69 -9.25
N THR A 178 8.80 3.11 -8.63
CA THR A 178 9.97 2.26 -8.43
C THR A 178 9.67 1.08 -7.49
N ILE A 179 8.95 1.30 -6.39
CA ILE A 179 8.49 0.25 -5.47
C ILE A 179 7.57 -0.76 -6.19
N GLN A 180 6.62 -0.28 -7.00
CA GLN A 180 5.69 -1.13 -7.75
C GLN A 180 6.45 -2.03 -8.73
N THR A 181 7.42 -1.47 -9.46
CA THR A 181 8.27 -2.23 -10.38
C THR A 181 9.15 -3.23 -9.63
N TYR A 182 9.73 -2.84 -8.49
CA TYR A 182 10.60 -3.70 -7.69
C TYR A 182 9.87 -4.90 -7.07
N LEU A 183 8.68 -4.67 -6.49
CA LEU A 183 7.90 -5.72 -5.84
C LEU A 183 7.16 -6.63 -6.82
N GLY A 184 6.76 -6.12 -8.00
CA GLY A 184 6.15 -6.90 -9.07
C GLY A 184 4.96 -7.77 -8.63
N SER A 185 5.07 -9.08 -8.83
CA SER A 185 4.04 -10.06 -8.45
C SER A 185 3.78 -10.08 -6.95
N LYS A 186 4.79 -9.88 -6.10
CA LYS A 186 4.64 -9.87 -4.64
C LYS A 186 3.66 -8.78 -4.18
N LEU A 187 3.70 -7.61 -4.81
CA LEU A 187 2.73 -6.55 -4.54
C LEU A 187 1.32 -6.94 -5.02
N THR A 188 1.22 -7.52 -6.21
CA THR A 188 -0.06 -7.99 -6.77
C THR A 188 -0.71 -9.03 -5.86
N ASP A 189 0.05 -10.01 -5.40
CA ASP A 189 -0.43 -11.10 -4.55
C ASP A 189 -0.82 -10.58 -3.17
N TYR A 190 -0.01 -9.69 -2.58
CA TYR A 190 -0.40 -8.98 -1.37
C TYR A 190 -1.72 -8.22 -1.55
N ALA A 191 -1.88 -7.49 -2.66
CA ALA A 191 -3.08 -6.70 -2.93
C ALA A 191 -4.33 -7.57 -3.23
N LYS A 192 -4.18 -8.83 -3.66
CA LYS A 192 -5.30 -9.79 -3.76
C LYS A 192 -5.82 -10.16 -2.39
N ALA A 193 -4.92 -10.55 -1.49
CA ALA A 193 -5.26 -11.02 -0.15
C ALA A 193 -5.66 -9.86 0.79
N ASN A 194 -4.99 -8.70 0.68
CA ASN A 194 -5.06 -7.63 1.67
C ASN A 194 -5.65 -6.34 1.09
N PRO A 195 -6.53 -5.63 1.82
CA PRO A 195 -7.06 -4.35 1.39
C PRO A 195 -6.04 -3.22 1.58
N ILE A 196 -5.71 -2.50 0.51
CA ILE A 196 -4.98 -1.23 0.59
C ILE A 196 -6.01 -0.11 0.78
N ARG A 197 -5.97 0.54 1.94
CA ARG A 197 -6.92 1.59 2.34
C ARG A 197 -6.30 2.98 2.22
N LYS A 198 -7.10 3.97 1.84
CA LYS A 198 -6.73 5.38 1.97
C LYS A 198 -6.57 5.72 3.45
N ALA A 199 -5.55 6.52 3.77
CA ALA A 199 -5.36 7.10 5.09
C ALA A 199 -6.54 8.00 5.46
N ASN A 200 -6.84 8.07 6.76
CA ASN A 200 -7.98 8.83 7.25
C ASN A 200 -7.89 10.32 6.85
N ARG A 201 -6.68 10.90 6.86
CA ARG A 201 -6.45 12.29 6.43
C ARG A 201 -6.93 12.58 5.01
N PHE A 202 -6.72 11.65 4.06
CA PHE A 202 -7.20 11.85 2.68
C PHE A 202 -8.71 11.69 2.58
N VAL A 203 -9.30 10.83 3.41
CA VAL A 203 -10.76 10.64 3.46
C VAL A 203 -11.43 11.91 4.01
N ILE A 204 -10.89 12.52 5.06
CA ILE A 204 -11.40 13.77 5.62
C ILE A 204 -11.20 14.92 4.61
N ALA A 205 -10.01 15.04 4.01
CA ALA A 205 -9.75 16.05 2.99
C ALA A 205 -10.71 15.93 1.79
N ASP A 206 -10.96 14.70 1.28
CA ASP A 206 -11.92 14.45 0.21
C ASP A 206 -13.38 14.77 0.65
N ARG A 207 -13.68 14.77 1.96
CA ARG A 207 -15.00 15.14 2.51
C ARG A 207 -15.16 16.64 2.63
N ILE A 208 -14.18 17.33 3.23
CA ILE A 208 -14.14 18.80 3.35
C ILE A 208 -14.23 19.45 1.96
N PHE A 209 -13.51 18.90 0.98
CA PHE A 209 -13.52 19.43 -0.39
C PHE A 209 -14.90 19.43 -1.05
N LYS A 210 -15.84 18.59 -0.57
CA LYS A 210 -17.21 18.50 -1.10
C LYS A 210 -18.19 19.41 -0.36
N LEU A 211 -17.76 20.13 0.66
CA LEU A 211 -18.62 21.07 1.39
C LEU A 211 -18.70 22.39 0.62
N ASP A 212 -19.91 22.94 0.49
CA ASP A 212 -20.14 24.16 -0.30
C ASP A 212 -19.47 25.41 0.28
N ASN A 213 -19.23 25.42 1.60
CA ASN A 213 -18.58 26.51 2.31
C ASN A 213 -17.05 26.38 2.40
N ASN A 214 -16.46 25.34 1.81
CA ASN A 214 -15.01 25.19 1.77
C ASN A 214 -14.39 26.06 0.66
N THR A 215 -13.40 26.87 1.04
CA THR A 215 -12.65 27.74 0.12
C THR A 215 -11.28 27.17 -0.28
N LEU A 216 -10.81 26.10 0.39
CA LEU A 216 -9.48 25.54 0.17
C LEU A 216 -9.47 24.51 -0.97
N PRO A 217 -8.46 24.53 -1.85
CA PRO A 217 -8.31 23.50 -2.87
C PRO A 217 -7.90 22.16 -2.23
N LEU A 218 -8.30 21.05 -2.87
CA LEU A 218 -8.01 19.69 -2.38
C LEU A 218 -6.51 19.43 -2.15
N SER A 219 -5.64 20.04 -2.95
CA SER A 219 -4.18 19.91 -2.81
C SER A 219 -3.65 20.43 -1.49
N ASP A 220 -4.28 21.47 -0.93
CA ASP A 220 -3.84 22.07 0.33
C ASP A 220 -4.44 21.32 1.52
N LEU A 221 -5.70 20.91 1.42
CA LEU A 221 -6.33 20.00 2.39
C LEU A 221 -5.49 18.73 2.57
N ARG A 222 -4.96 18.15 1.49
CA ARG A 222 -4.14 16.94 1.54
C ARG A 222 -2.76 17.11 2.20
N LYS A 223 -2.28 18.34 2.36
CA LYS A 223 -1.03 18.66 3.08
C LYS A 223 -1.24 18.82 4.59
N MET A 224 -2.48 19.07 5.02
CA MET A 224 -2.81 19.28 6.43
C MET A 224 -2.67 17.99 7.25
N SER A 225 -2.42 18.16 8.55
CA SER A 225 -2.43 17.07 9.52
C SER A 225 -3.86 16.55 9.73
N THR A 226 -4.01 15.31 10.19
CA THR A 226 -5.33 14.75 10.53
C THR A 226 -6.07 15.61 11.55
N SER A 227 -5.37 16.13 12.57
CA SER A 227 -5.95 16.98 13.61
C SER A 227 -6.47 18.30 13.06
N ASN A 228 -5.68 18.97 12.20
CA ASN A 228 -6.09 20.23 11.59
C ASN A 228 -7.29 20.04 10.65
N LEU A 229 -7.33 18.91 9.94
CA LEU A 229 -8.46 18.55 9.10
C LEU A 229 -9.73 18.28 9.91
N MET A 230 -9.62 17.60 11.05
CA MET A 230 -10.77 17.37 11.94
C MET A 230 -11.31 18.67 12.52
N GLN A 231 -10.44 19.61 12.89
CA GLN A 231 -10.84 20.95 13.34
C GLN A 231 -11.56 21.72 12.24
N LEU A 232 -10.95 21.80 11.05
CA LEU A 232 -11.55 22.49 9.90
C LEU A 232 -12.91 21.89 9.51
N GLU A 233 -13.02 20.56 9.49
CA GLU A 233 -14.29 19.89 9.19
C GLU A 233 -15.38 20.24 10.21
N ALA A 234 -15.03 20.33 11.49
CA ALA A 234 -15.97 20.67 12.55
C ALA A 234 -16.42 22.13 12.47
N ASP A 235 -15.49 23.06 12.21
CA ASP A 235 -15.77 24.48 12.00
C ASP A 235 -16.73 24.68 10.81
N LEU A 236 -16.46 24.03 9.68
CA LEU A 236 -17.31 24.11 8.49
C LEU A 236 -18.70 23.49 8.70
N LEU A 237 -18.84 22.53 9.61
CA LEU A 237 -20.12 21.87 9.92
C LEU A 237 -20.83 22.46 11.14
N ASN A 238 -20.29 23.52 11.77
CA ASN A 238 -20.78 24.08 13.03
C ASN A 238 -20.93 23.01 14.13
N LYS A 239 -19.98 22.07 14.22
CA LYS A 239 -19.95 21.01 15.24
C LYS A 239 -18.82 21.27 16.22
N SER A 240 -19.01 20.96 17.49
CA SER A 240 -17.90 20.97 18.45
C SER A 240 -16.98 19.77 18.21
N VAL A 241 -15.67 20.01 18.15
CA VAL A 241 -14.68 18.93 18.21
C VAL A 241 -14.60 18.47 19.66
N PHE A 242 -14.68 17.17 19.90
CA PHE A 242 -14.31 16.61 21.21
C PHE A 242 -12.81 16.80 21.41
N THR A 243 -12.42 17.80 22.18
CA THR A 243 -11.05 17.95 22.71
C THR A 243 -10.96 17.18 24.01
N LEU A 244 -10.14 16.14 24.05
CA LEU A 244 -9.67 15.59 25.33
C LEU A 244 -8.72 16.63 25.93
N SER A 245 -9.18 17.29 27.00
CA SER A 245 -8.37 18.11 27.90
C SER A 245 -7.34 17.26 28.64
#